data_AF-A0A954YB07-F1
#
_entry.id   AF-A0A954YB07-F1
#
_cell.length_a   1.000
_cell.length_b   1.000
_cell.length_c   1.000
_cell.angle_alpha   90.00
_cell.angle_beta   90.00
_cell.angle_gamma   90.00
#
_symmetry.space_group_name_H-M   'P 1'
#
loop_
_entity.id
_entity.type
_entity.pdbx_description
1 polymer ?
#
loop_
_entity_poly.entity_id
_entity_poly.type
_entity_poly.pdbx_seq_one_letter_code
_entity_poly.pdbx_strand_id
1 'polypeptide(L)'
;LFNPEPAAITDGRDFLYNTKRGALDAFSCATCHIDGRLDHTAWDLGDPHAVDLLPAPPLFANLPDLCNAGVSANHPVKGPMVTLSLQGLDLHEPFHWRGDKPDFVDFNGAFASLLGGSEIPDADMIAFRAFVKTMAYPPNPLRTRDNGFKNPDAVPGATLYANNCQVCHFIQADGAMHCPDQGVDMGFDLGALQTQLVPQLRGIHKKAHADKYNGHGLLHDGQEKSRDNNHPLETFVEVFFPGLIPVQHQLIAFVEAFPTNVMPVVGMQTLAFDPNTVTQSADVDTMVAQFDQSPSHCDVIVKVRVQGKMRGLVLESIGAEPMFRADDNSILSLSLMSALAGPTRPMLFTAVPPGSGVRAGIDQDLDGTPDALDACPQNPAPVCGTPPPASPTLLQIAQTMFTGP
;
A
#
# COMPACT_ATOMS: atom_id res chain seq x y z
N LEU A 1 17.05 10.83 20.49
CA LEU A 1 17.09 10.87 19.02
C LEU A 1 15.67 11.17 18.56
N PHE A 2 15.46 12.07 17.61
CA PHE A 2 14.12 12.32 17.07
C PHE A 2 13.58 11.10 16.31
N ASN A 3 12.30 10.76 16.51
CA ASN A 3 11.61 9.72 15.74
C ASN A 3 10.56 10.37 14.81
N PRO A 4 10.79 10.42 13.49
CA PRO A 4 9.86 11.01 12.52
C PRO A 4 8.70 10.08 12.13
N GLU A 5 8.52 8.95 12.82
CA GLU A 5 7.41 8.03 12.56
C GLU A 5 6.08 8.63 13.06
N PRO A 6 4.99 8.58 12.25
CA PRO A 6 3.67 9.01 12.68
C PRO A 6 3.16 8.24 13.90
N ALA A 7 2.28 8.87 14.69
CA ALA A 7 1.67 8.27 15.88
C ALA A 7 0.99 6.92 15.59
N ALA A 8 0.28 6.80 14.45
CA ALA A 8 -0.35 5.54 14.03
C ALA A 8 0.64 4.37 13.91
N ILE A 9 1.92 4.66 13.67
CA ILE A 9 2.99 3.66 13.62
C ILE A 9 3.56 3.41 15.01
N THR A 10 3.95 4.45 15.75
CA THR A 10 4.62 4.30 17.04
C THR A 10 3.71 3.66 18.09
N ASP A 11 2.42 3.98 18.04
CA ASP A 11 1.46 3.57 19.07
C ASP A 11 0.96 2.14 18.81
N GLY A 12 0.84 1.74 17.54
CA GLY A 12 0.28 0.43 17.16
C GLY A 12 1.30 -0.67 16.83
N ARG A 13 2.55 -0.33 16.49
CA ARG A 13 3.56 -1.31 16.04
C ARG A 13 3.83 -2.42 17.05
N ASP A 14 3.84 -2.08 18.34
CA ASP A 14 4.16 -3.01 19.41
C ASP A 14 3.20 -4.23 19.42
N PHE A 15 1.92 -4.03 19.09
CA PHE A 15 0.93 -5.11 19.11
C PHE A 15 1.18 -6.20 18.05
N LEU A 16 1.83 -5.88 16.93
CA LEU A 16 2.18 -6.87 15.91
C LEU A 16 3.39 -7.71 16.33
N TYR A 17 4.42 -7.06 16.91
CA TYR A 17 5.74 -7.66 17.06
C TYR A 17 6.07 -8.15 18.46
N ASN A 18 5.44 -7.62 19.51
CA ASN A 18 5.83 -7.86 20.89
C ASN A 18 5.34 -9.22 21.41
N THR A 19 6.26 -10.17 21.60
CA THR A 19 5.95 -11.50 22.10
C THR A 19 5.49 -11.52 23.56
N LYS A 20 5.77 -10.45 24.33
CA LYS A 20 5.37 -10.32 25.73
C LYS A 20 3.87 -10.11 25.95
N ARG A 21 3.11 -9.98 24.86
CA ARG A 21 1.64 -9.91 24.89
C ARG A 21 0.99 -11.30 24.89
N GLY A 22 1.76 -12.36 24.61
CA GLY A 22 1.34 -13.75 24.79
C GLY A 22 1.79 -14.31 26.14
N ALA A 23 1.17 -15.40 26.58
CA ALA A 23 1.50 -16.04 27.87
C ALA A 23 2.85 -16.77 27.89
N LEU A 24 3.46 -17.03 26.73
CA LEU A 24 4.69 -17.80 26.60
C LEU A 24 5.92 -16.97 26.22
N ASP A 25 5.77 -15.66 26.01
CA ASP A 25 6.83 -14.76 25.52
C ASP A 25 7.54 -15.21 24.21
N ALA A 26 6.96 -16.16 23.48
CA ALA A 26 7.60 -16.84 22.34
C ALA A 26 7.01 -16.47 20.97
N PHE A 27 5.75 -16.04 20.93
CA PHE A 27 5.01 -15.79 19.70
C PHE A 27 4.33 -14.42 19.74
N SER A 28 4.18 -13.82 18.57
CA SER A 28 3.40 -12.60 18.34
C SER A 28 2.61 -12.75 17.05
N CYS A 29 1.75 -11.78 16.74
CA CYS A 29 1.02 -11.76 15.47
C CYS A 29 1.98 -11.84 14.26
N ALA A 30 3.19 -11.27 14.37
CA ALA A 30 4.24 -11.32 13.35
C ALA A 30 4.79 -12.73 13.08
N THR A 31 4.53 -13.73 13.94
CA THR A 31 4.92 -15.12 13.68
C THR A 31 4.18 -15.69 12.48
N CYS A 32 2.88 -15.42 12.36
CA CYS A 32 2.07 -15.84 11.22
C CYS A 32 2.06 -14.76 10.12
N HIS A 33 2.09 -13.48 10.52
CA HIS A 33 2.13 -12.33 9.61
C HIS A 33 3.54 -11.75 9.49
N ILE A 34 4.47 -12.54 8.93
CA ILE A 34 5.89 -12.17 8.79
C ILE A 34 6.01 -10.86 8.00
N ASP A 35 6.52 -9.79 8.63
CA ASP A 35 6.55 -8.42 8.08
C ASP A 35 5.18 -7.89 7.59
N GLY A 36 4.10 -8.30 8.26
CA GLY A 36 2.72 -7.99 7.86
C GLY A 36 2.25 -8.78 6.64
N ARG A 37 2.99 -9.81 6.22
CA ARG A 37 2.64 -10.67 5.10
C ARG A 37 2.06 -11.98 5.61
N LEU A 38 2.57 -13.10 5.11
CA LEU A 38 2.09 -14.44 5.41
C LEU A 38 3.30 -15.36 5.68
N ASP A 39 3.07 -16.36 6.50
CA ASP A 39 3.95 -17.51 6.78
C ASP A 39 3.80 -18.63 5.75
N HIS A 40 2.85 -18.47 4.83
CA HIS A 40 2.45 -19.43 3.80
C HIS A 40 1.90 -20.74 4.37
N THR A 41 1.63 -20.84 5.67
CA THR A 41 1.16 -22.10 6.28
C THR A 41 -0.36 -22.13 6.37
N ALA A 42 -0.95 -23.30 6.13
CA ALA A 42 -2.37 -23.54 6.38
C ALA A 42 -2.59 -23.98 7.83
N TRP A 43 -3.54 -23.34 8.50
CA TRP A 43 -3.87 -23.57 9.90
C TRP A 43 -5.35 -23.94 10.05
N ASP A 44 -5.65 -24.90 10.91
CA ASP A 44 -7.04 -25.17 11.32
C ASP A 44 -7.33 -24.45 12.65
N LEU A 45 -7.57 -23.14 12.56
CA LEU A 45 -7.88 -22.26 13.71
C LEU A 45 -9.40 -22.11 13.93
N GLY A 46 -10.18 -23.12 13.56
CA GLY A 46 -11.60 -23.17 13.87
C GLY A 46 -11.87 -23.53 15.32
N ASP A 47 -13.08 -23.24 15.78
CA ASP A 47 -13.56 -23.66 17.10
C ASP A 47 -14.65 -24.73 16.92
N PRO A 48 -14.33 -26.02 17.11
CA PRO A 48 -15.32 -27.10 17.01
C PRO A 48 -16.30 -27.15 18.18
N HIS A 49 -16.08 -26.36 19.25
CA HIS A 49 -16.93 -26.30 20.43
C HIS A 49 -17.86 -25.08 20.45
N ALA A 50 -17.57 -24.07 19.62
CA ALA A 50 -18.47 -22.93 19.43
C ALA A 50 -19.80 -23.40 18.82
N VAL A 51 -20.89 -22.86 19.37
CA VAL A 51 -22.26 -23.18 18.94
C VAL A 51 -22.91 -22.05 18.14
N ASP A 52 -22.35 -20.85 18.24
CA ASP A 52 -22.84 -19.67 17.53
C ASP A 52 -22.24 -19.61 16.13
N LEU A 53 -23.11 -19.35 15.15
CA LEU A 53 -22.66 -19.07 13.79
C LEU A 53 -21.95 -17.71 13.75
N LEU A 54 -20.90 -17.66 12.95
CA LEU A 54 -20.10 -16.46 12.76
C LEU A 54 -20.70 -15.58 11.65
N PRO A 55 -20.45 -14.26 11.67
CA PRO A 55 -20.80 -13.39 10.56
C PRO A 55 -20.25 -13.88 9.23
N ALA A 56 -20.89 -13.44 8.14
CA ALA A 56 -20.42 -13.65 6.79
C ALA A 56 -20.55 -12.35 6.00
N PRO A 57 -19.72 -12.16 4.95
CA PRO A 57 -19.80 -11.00 4.10
C PRO A 57 -21.07 -11.06 3.23
N PRO A 58 -21.46 -9.94 2.62
CA PRO A 58 -22.47 -9.95 1.56
C PRO A 58 -22.06 -10.93 0.46
N LEU A 59 -23.05 -11.68 -0.05
CA LEU A 59 -22.85 -12.61 -1.15
C LEU A 59 -23.21 -11.98 -2.48
N PHE A 60 -22.49 -12.41 -3.53
CA PHE A 60 -22.95 -12.21 -4.89
C PHE A 60 -24.30 -12.89 -5.12
N ALA A 61 -25.33 -12.11 -5.43
CA ALA A 61 -26.61 -12.64 -5.88
C ALA A 61 -26.63 -12.75 -7.42
N ASN A 62 -27.41 -11.91 -8.08
CA ASN A 62 -27.43 -11.76 -9.54
C ASN A 62 -27.45 -10.27 -9.86
N LEU A 63 -26.86 -9.87 -10.99
CA LEU A 63 -27.02 -8.50 -11.50
C LEU A 63 -28.51 -8.18 -11.72
N PRO A 64 -29.04 -7.02 -11.30
CA PRO A 64 -28.32 -5.83 -10.81
C PRO A 64 -28.17 -5.74 -9.27
N ASP A 65 -28.71 -6.69 -8.50
CA ASP A 65 -28.72 -6.65 -7.03
C ASP A 65 -27.45 -7.31 -6.47
N LEU A 66 -26.31 -6.65 -6.67
CA LEU A 66 -24.97 -7.17 -6.35
C LEU A 66 -24.79 -7.50 -4.86
N CYS A 67 -25.48 -6.78 -3.99
CA CYS A 67 -25.22 -6.71 -2.55
C CYS A 67 -26.28 -7.39 -1.68
N ASN A 68 -26.99 -8.40 -2.19
CA ASN A 68 -28.16 -8.90 -1.47
C ASN A 68 -28.55 -10.36 -1.75
N ALA A 69 -27.58 -11.28 -1.65
CA ALA A 69 -27.92 -12.67 -1.33
C ALA A 69 -27.72 -12.83 0.17
N GLY A 70 -28.79 -13.18 0.89
CA GLY A 70 -28.84 -13.22 2.35
C GLY A 70 -27.59 -13.82 3.00
N VAL A 71 -27.13 -13.15 4.07
CA VAL A 71 -25.92 -13.50 4.80
C VAL A 71 -26.01 -14.95 5.30
N SER A 72 -25.32 -15.88 4.64
CA SER A 72 -25.17 -17.24 5.16
C SER A 72 -24.11 -17.21 6.25
N ALA A 73 -24.54 -17.14 7.50
CA ALA A 73 -23.63 -17.19 8.63
C ALA A 73 -22.72 -18.43 8.54
N ASN A 74 -21.44 -18.26 8.86
CA ASN A 74 -20.45 -19.32 8.75
C ASN A 74 -20.46 -20.22 9.99
N HIS A 75 -20.30 -21.54 9.81
CA HIS A 75 -20.10 -22.44 10.95
C HIS A 75 -18.71 -22.18 11.58
N PRO A 76 -18.55 -22.27 12.91
CA PRO A 76 -17.28 -21.95 13.58
C PRO A 76 -16.14 -22.94 13.30
N VAL A 77 -16.46 -24.12 12.75
CA VAL A 77 -15.47 -25.04 12.15
C VAL A 77 -15.05 -24.50 10.79
N LYS A 78 -13.75 -24.22 10.68
CA LYS A 78 -13.14 -23.50 9.57
C LYS A 78 -12.48 -24.43 8.55
N GLY A 79 -11.84 -25.49 9.05
CA GLY A 79 -10.88 -26.25 8.26
C GLY A 79 -9.60 -25.46 7.99
N PRO A 80 -8.67 -26.02 7.20
CA PRO A 80 -7.40 -25.37 6.88
C PRO A 80 -7.59 -24.01 6.20
N MET A 81 -6.93 -23.00 6.75
CA MET A 81 -6.91 -21.63 6.25
C MET A 81 -5.48 -21.10 6.26
N VAL A 82 -4.98 -20.62 5.12
CA VAL A 82 -3.68 -19.96 5.01
C VAL A 82 -3.75 -18.55 5.57
N THR A 83 -2.67 -18.08 6.16
CA THR A 83 -2.58 -16.70 6.63
C THR A 83 -2.76 -15.70 5.48
N LEU A 84 -3.62 -14.69 5.68
CA LEU A 84 -3.77 -13.56 4.75
C LEU A 84 -2.79 -12.43 5.11
N SER A 85 -2.40 -11.67 4.10
CA SER A 85 -1.55 -10.49 4.27
C SER A 85 -2.28 -9.39 5.07
N LEU A 86 -1.57 -8.71 5.95
CA LEU A 86 -2.02 -7.47 6.60
C LEU A 86 -1.79 -6.23 5.73
N GLN A 87 -1.05 -6.38 4.63
CA GLN A 87 -0.81 -5.27 3.69
C GLN A 87 -2.06 -4.96 2.86
N GLY A 88 -2.33 -3.68 2.63
CA GLY A 88 -3.45 -3.22 1.80
C GLY A 88 -4.81 -3.57 2.39
N LEU A 89 -4.96 -3.51 3.71
CA LEU A 89 -6.25 -3.76 4.39
C LEU A 89 -7.10 -2.50 4.59
N ASP A 90 -6.58 -1.32 4.25
CA ASP A 90 -7.39 -0.11 4.27
C ASP A 90 -8.53 -0.22 3.24
N LEU A 91 -9.78 -0.04 3.69
CA LEU A 91 -11.03 -0.20 2.93
C LEU A 91 -11.37 -1.64 2.48
N HIS A 92 -10.81 -2.66 3.13
CA HIS A 92 -11.04 -4.08 2.81
C HIS A 92 -11.63 -4.88 3.97
N GLU A 93 -12.59 -4.28 4.67
CA GLU A 93 -13.50 -4.99 5.58
C GLU A 93 -14.57 -5.78 4.79
N PRO A 94 -15.07 -6.93 5.28
CA PRO A 94 -14.64 -7.64 6.50
C PRO A 94 -13.36 -8.47 6.28
N PHE A 95 -12.78 -8.99 7.35
CA PHE A 95 -11.52 -9.72 7.33
C PHE A 95 -11.67 -11.24 7.50
N HIS A 96 -10.55 -11.94 7.33
CA HIS A 96 -10.42 -13.40 7.10
C HIS A 96 -10.97 -13.89 5.77
N TRP A 97 -10.51 -15.06 5.33
CA TRP A 97 -11.03 -15.76 4.15
C TRP A 97 -12.55 -15.90 4.13
N ARG A 98 -13.22 -15.95 5.28
CA ARG A 98 -14.68 -16.10 5.36
C ARG A 98 -15.44 -14.80 5.67
N GLY A 99 -14.75 -13.67 5.82
CA GLY A 99 -15.37 -12.41 6.24
C GLY A 99 -16.04 -12.48 7.62
N ASP A 100 -15.59 -13.37 8.50
CA ASP A 100 -16.15 -13.59 9.84
C ASP A 100 -15.69 -12.56 10.88
N LYS A 101 -14.92 -11.55 10.45
CA LYS A 101 -14.44 -10.43 11.27
C LYS A 101 -14.84 -9.10 10.63
N PRO A 102 -16.03 -8.57 10.96
CA PRO A 102 -16.53 -7.30 10.42
C PRO A 102 -15.56 -6.11 10.57
N ASP A 103 -14.88 -6.00 11.70
CA ASP A 103 -13.86 -4.98 11.98
C ASP A 103 -12.57 -5.63 12.49
N PHE A 104 -11.45 -4.91 12.38
CA PHE A 104 -10.16 -5.36 12.90
C PHE A 104 -10.18 -5.51 14.42
N VAL A 105 -11.02 -4.74 15.13
CA VAL A 105 -11.17 -4.90 16.58
C VAL A 105 -11.77 -6.26 16.98
N ASP A 106 -12.47 -6.94 16.07
CA ASP A 106 -13.04 -8.28 16.33
C ASP A 106 -11.96 -9.38 16.48
N PHE A 107 -10.69 -9.05 16.21
CA PHE A 107 -9.55 -9.93 16.47
C PHE A 107 -9.08 -9.91 17.92
N ASN A 108 -9.64 -9.09 18.81
CA ASN A 108 -9.16 -8.97 20.20
C ASN A 108 -9.09 -10.33 20.93
N GLY A 109 -10.09 -11.19 20.71
CA GLY A 109 -10.11 -12.55 21.28
C GLY A 109 -8.91 -13.43 20.89
N ALA A 110 -8.18 -13.11 19.82
CA ALA A 110 -6.97 -13.84 19.39
C ALA A 110 -5.80 -13.69 20.37
N PHE A 111 -5.74 -12.60 21.15
CA PHE A 111 -4.74 -12.46 22.21
C PHE A 111 -4.89 -13.57 23.26
N ALA A 112 -6.14 -13.92 23.59
CA ALA A 112 -6.42 -15.02 24.50
C ALA A 112 -6.33 -16.39 23.79
N SER A 113 -7.03 -16.56 22.66
CA SER A 113 -7.19 -17.88 22.04
C SER A 113 -5.96 -18.38 21.29
N LEU A 114 -5.12 -17.49 20.72
CA LEU A 114 -3.93 -17.87 19.96
C LEU A 114 -2.63 -17.62 20.73
N LEU A 115 -2.53 -16.49 21.42
CA LEU A 115 -1.31 -16.13 22.16
C LEU A 115 -1.34 -16.59 23.63
N GLY A 116 -2.47 -17.11 24.11
CA GLY A 116 -2.66 -17.58 25.48
C GLY A 116 -2.71 -16.47 26.54
N GLY A 117 -2.74 -15.19 26.13
CA GLY A 117 -2.78 -14.03 27.01
C GLY A 117 -4.21 -13.62 27.40
N SER A 118 -4.42 -12.32 27.61
CA SER A 118 -5.74 -11.73 27.77
C SER A 118 -6.03 -10.79 26.61
N GLU A 119 -7.31 -10.56 26.34
CA GLU A 119 -7.75 -9.44 25.49
C GLU A 119 -7.15 -8.12 25.99
N ILE A 120 -6.92 -7.20 25.06
CA ILE A 120 -6.36 -5.88 25.32
C ILE A 120 -7.47 -4.81 25.31
N PRO A 121 -7.25 -3.61 25.89
CA PRO A 121 -8.24 -2.54 25.87
C PRO A 121 -8.67 -2.12 24.45
N ASP A 122 -9.90 -1.64 24.30
CA ASP A 122 -10.42 -1.18 22.99
C ASP A 122 -9.55 -0.09 22.34
N ALA A 123 -9.02 0.84 23.14
CA ALA A 123 -8.12 1.88 22.68
C ALA A 123 -6.83 1.30 22.06
N ASP A 124 -6.33 0.18 22.60
CA ASP A 124 -5.14 -0.52 22.11
C ASP A 124 -5.46 -1.23 20.79
N MET A 125 -6.64 -1.87 20.67
CA MET A 125 -7.08 -2.45 19.38
C MET A 125 -7.27 -1.39 18.29
N ILE A 126 -7.75 -0.19 18.66
CA ILE A 126 -7.87 0.94 17.73
C ILE A 126 -6.49 1.40 17.26
N ALA A 127 -5.50 1.50 18.16
CA ALA A 127 -4.13 1.84 17.79
C ALA A 127 -3.50 0.75 16.91
N PHE A 128 -3.74 -0.54 17.22
CA PHE A 128 -3.26 -1.64 16.40
C PHE A 128 -3.89 -1.63 15.00
N ARG A 129 -5.20 -1.41 14.89
CA ARG A 129 -5.90 -1.24 13.61
C ARG A 129 -5.29 -0.09 12.80
N ALA A 130 -5.04 1.06 13.44
CA ALA A 130 -4.44 2.21 12.77
C ALA A 130 -3.07 1.86 12.19
N PHE A 131 -2.23 1.14 12.94
CA PHE A 131 -0.94 0.64 12.45
C PHE A 131 -1.07 -0.32 11.28
N VAL A 132 -1.95 -1.34 11.38
CA VAL A 132 -2.15 -2.33 10.30
C VAL A 132 -2.63 -1.65 9.02
N LYS A 133 -3.54 -0.69 9.12
CA LYS A 133 -4.01 0.09 7.96
C LYS A 133 -2.93 0.97 7.31
N THR A 134 -1.79 1.21 7.96
CA THR A 134 -0.64 1.87 7.30
C THR A 134 0.17 0.95 6.38
N MET A 135 -0.04 -0.38 6.46
CA MET A 135 0.75 -1.33 5.69
C MET A 135 0.29 -1.35 4.24
N ALA A 136 1.19 -0.97 3.33
CA ALA A 136 0.93 -0.92 1.90
C ALA A 136 1.71 -2.02 1.15
N TYR A 137 1.13 -2.55 0.06
CA TYR A 137 1.92 -3.32 -0.89
C TYR A 137 2.94 -2.41 -1.58
N PRO A 138 4.23 -2.81 -1.65
CA PRO A 138 5.24 -2.06 -2.38
C PRO A 138 4.96 -2.13 -3.90
N PRO A 139 5.66 -1.30 -4.70
CA PRO A 139 5.44 -1.28 -6.13
C PRO A 139 5.60 -2.64 -6.80
N ASN A 140 4.71 -2.93 -7.75
CA ASN A 140 4.79 -4.14 -8.56
C ASN A 140 6.02 -4.07 -9.51
N PRO A 141 7.00 -4.98 -9.40
CA PRO A 141 8.21 -4.95 -10.21
C PRO A 141 7.96 -5.29 -11.68
N LEU A 142 6.77 -5.78 -12.05
CA LEU A 142 6.37 -6.08 -13.43
C LEU A 142 5.77 -4.87 -14.16
N ARG A 143 5.76 -3.70 -13.51
CA ARG A 143 5.35 -2.42 -14.10
C ARG A 143 6.54 -1.47 -14.26
N THR A 144 6.49 -0.62 -15.29
CA THR A 144 7.47 0.44 -15.55
C THR A 144 7.20 1.64 -14.63
N ARG A 145 8.16 2.58 -14.52
CA ARG A 145 8.06 3.73 -13.58
C ARG A 145 6.88 4.66 -13.88
N ASP A 146 6.50 4.76 -15.15
CA ASP A 146 5.29 5.43 -15.64
C ASP A 146 4.02 4.59 -15.51
N ASN A 147 4.08 3.49 -14.75
CA ASN A 147 3.00 2.54 -14.47
C ASN A 147 2.53 1.69 -15.68
N GLY A 148 3.27 1.69 -16.79
CA GLY A 148 3.05 0.78 -17.92
C GLY A 148 3.37 -0.68 -17.59
N PHE A 149 2.95 -1.60 -18.46
CA PHE A 149 3.29 -3.02 -18.35
C PHE A 149 4.66 -3.31 -18.94
N LYS A 150 5.51 -4.06 -18.22
CA LYS A 150 6.79 -4.53 -18.79
C LYS A 150 6.59 -5.67 -19.79
N ASN A 151 5.61 -6.55 -19.53
CA ASN A 151 5.25 -7.62 -20.45
C ASN A 151 4.14 -7.12 -21.40
N PRO A 152 4.37 -7.05 -22.72
CA PRO A 152 3.35 -6.61 -23.67
C PRO A 152 2.09 -7.50 -23.69
N ASP A 153 2.20 -8.78 -23.31
CA ASP A 153 1.05 -9.70 -23.22
C ASP A 153 0.02 -9.28 -22.15
N ALA A 154 0.42 -8.47 -21.18
CA ALA A 154 -0.49 -7.94 -20.17
C ALA A 154 -1.55 -6.99 -20.78
N VAL A 155 -1.28 -6.37 -21.95
CA VAL A 155 -2.24 -5.50 -22.63
C VAL A 155 -3.47 -6.28 -23.13
N PRO A 156 -3.34 -7.32 -23.98
CA PRO A 156 -4.49 -8.18 -24.30
C PRO A 156 -5.00 -8.94 -23.06
N GLY A 157 -4.13 -9.24 -22.10
CA GLY A 157 -4.48 -9.83 -20.81
C GLY A 157 -5.49 -9.01 -20.01
N ALA A 158 -5.37 -7.69 -20.00
CA ALA A 158 -6.32 -6.79 -19.34
C ALA A 158 -7.73 -6.92 -19.92
N THR A 159 -7.84 -7.10 -21.24
CA THR A 159 -9.13 -7.34 -21.91
C THR A 159 -9.72 -8.70 -21.51
N LEU A 160 -8.89 -9.75 -21.44
CA LEU A 160 -9.33 -11.06 -20.97
C LEU A 160 -9.83 -10.98 -19.52
N TYR A 161 -9.10 -10.29 -18.65
CA TYR A 161 -9.49 -10.06 -17.26
C TYR A 161 -10.82 -9.31 -17.17
N ALA A 162 -10.97 -8.21 -17.90
CA ALA A 162 -12.19 -7.41 -17.90
C ALA A 162 -13.44 -8.22 -18.31
N ASN A 163 -13.28 -9.17 -19.24
CA ASN A 163 -14.39 -9.96 -19.75
C ASN A 163 -14.72 -11.21 -18.92
N ASN A 164 -13.75 -11.75 -18.17
CA ASN A 164 -13.90 -13.06 -17.52
C ASN A 164 -13.72 -13.03 -15.99
N CYS A 165 -12.90 -12.12 -15.48
CA CYS A 165 -12.52 -12.08 -14.07
C CYS A 165 -13.19 -10.93 -13.31
N GLN A 166 -13.47 -9.81 -14.00
CA GLN A 166 -14.05 -8.60 -13.41
C GLN A 166 -15.41 -8.82 -12.73
N VAL A 167 -16.12 -9.90 -13.05
CA VAL A 167 -17.37 -10.28 -12.39
C VAL A 167 -17.19 -10.64 -10.91
N CYS A 168 -16.00 -11.09 -10.51
CA CYS A 168 -15.67 -11.38 -9.11
C CYS A 168 -14.49 -10.53 -8.61
N HIS A 169 -13.48 -10.28 -9.43
CA HIS A 169 -12.31 -9.51 -9.03
C HIS A 169 -12.38 -8.10 -9.61
N PHE A 170 -12.76 -7.10 -8.82
CA PHE A 170 -13.05 -5.78 -9.36
C PHE A 170 -11.76 -4.95 -9.43
N ILE A 171 -11.33 -4.53 -10.62
CA ILE A 171 -10.13 -3.71 -10.76
C ILE A 171 -10.19 -2.40 -9.94
N GLN A 172 -11.38 -1.83 -9.76
CA GLN A 172 -11.60 -0.60 -8.99
C GLN A 172 -11.51 -0.81 -7.47
N ALA A 173 -11.56 -2.07 -7.01
CA ALA A 173 -11.42 -2.47 -5.62
C ALA A 173 -10.22 -3.41 -5.46
N ASP A 174 -9.15 -3.15 -6.22
CA ASP A 174 -7.87 -3.84 -6.09
C ASP A 174 -7.93 -5.36 -6.31
N GLY A 175 -8.91 -5.79 -7.08
CA GLY A 175 -9.19 -7.18 -7.40
C GLY A 175 -10.00 -7.89 -6.33
N ALA A 176 -10.38 -7.23 -5.23
CA ALA A 176 -11.36 -7.77 -4.31
C ALA A 176 -12.75 -7.71 -4.97
N MET A 177 -13.64 -8.61 -4.55
CA MET A 177 -15.05 -8.44 -4.86
C MET A 177 -15.63 -7.42 -3.90
N HIS A 178 -16.35 -6.43 -4.39
CA HIS A 178 -16.73 -5.28 -3.56
C HIS A 178 -18.20 -4.90 -3.74
N CYS A 179 -18.88 -4.62 -2.64
CA CYS A 179 -20.23 -4.08 -2.60
C CYS A 179 -20.18 -2.55 -2.54
N PRO A 180 -20.44 -1.82 -3.64
CA PRO A 180 -20.31 -0.36 -3.66
C PRO A 180 -21.29 0.34 -2.71
N ASP A 181 -22.50 -0.22 -2.54
CA ASP A 181 -23.56 0.38 -1.71
C ASP A 181 -23.25 0.30 -0.21
N GLN A 182 -22.46 -0.70 0.20
CA GLN A 182 -22.11 -0.94 1.60
C GLN A 182 -20.65 -0.60 1.92
N GLY A 183 -19.80 -0.42 0.90
CA GLY A 183 -18.38 -0.11 1.06
C GLY A 183 -17.58 -1.26 1.69
N VAL A 184 -17.99 -2.51 1.46
CA VAL A 184 -17.36 -3.71 2.03
C VAL A 184 -17.07 -4.75 0.95
N ASP A 185 -16.07 -5.58 1.22
CA ASP A 185 -15.73 -6.72 0.39
C ASP A 185 -16.75 -7.86 0.52
N MET A 186 -16.91 -8.59 -0.57
CA MET A 186 -17.93 -9.61 -0.75
C MET A 186 -17.33 -11.00 -0.87
N GLY A 187 -18.18 -11.98 -0.58
CA GLY A 187 -17.86 -13.39 -0.72
C GLY A 187 -18.65 -14.10 -1.80
N PHE A 188 -18.17 -15.30 -2.09
CA PHE A 188 -18.79 -16.26 -2.98
C PHE A 188 -18.89 -17.62 -2.26
N ASP A 189 -19.98 -18.34 -2.46
CA ASP A 189 -20.11 -19.74 -2.04
C ASP A 189 -19.84 -20.65 -3.25
N LEU A 190 -18.68 -21.32 -3.25
CA LEU A 190 -18.28 -22.26 -4.30
C LEU A 190 -18.90 -23.66 -4.11
N GLY A 191 -20.01 -23.76 -3.39
CA GLY A 191 -20.68 -25.03 -3.07
C GLY A 191 -20.03 -25.77 -1.89
N ALA A 192 -19.25 -25.04 -1.07
CA ALA A 192 -18.49 -25.57 0.07
C ALA A 192 -19.24 -25.43 1.42
N LEU A 193 -20.52 -25.04 1.39
CA LEU A 193 -21.39 -24.82 2.57
C LEU A 193 -20.96 -23.63 3.47
N GLN A 194 -19.93 -22.87 3.07
CA GLN A 194 -19.45 -21.67 3.76
C GLN A 194 -18.96 -20.62 2.77
N THR A 195 -19.19 -19.36 3.10
CA THR A 195 -18.82 -18.21 2.29
C THR A 195 -17.31 -17.97 2.35
N GLN A 196 -16.68 -17.72 1.20
CA GLN A 196 -15.31 -17.22 1.14
C GLN A 196 -15.29 -15.84 0.50
N LEU A 197 -14.65 -14.86 1.13
CA LEU A 197 -14.26 -13.60 0.51
C LEU A 197 -13.45 -13.88 -0.75
N VAL A 198 -13.67 -13.03 -1.74
CA VAL A 198 -12.82 -12.93 -2.92
C VAL A 198 -11.81 -11.81 -2.65
N PRO A 199 -10.57 -12.15 -2.25
CA PRO A 199 -9.63 -11.14 -1.77
C PRO A 199 -9.05 -10.31 -2.92
N GLN A 200 -8.48 -9.15 -2.54
CA GLN A 200 -7.60 -8.35 -3.38
C GLN A 200 -6.52 -9.18 -4.09
N LEU A 201 -6.11 -8.76 -5.29
CA LEU A 201 -5.06 -9.39 -6.09
C LEU A 201 -3.69 -8.71 -5.92
N ARG A 202 -3.58 -7.71 -5.05
CA ARG A 202 -2.31 -7.02 -4.80
C ARG A 202 -1.24 -7.99 -4.30
N GLY A 203 -0.06 -7.89 -4.89
CA GLY A 203 1.08 -8.74 -4.54
C GLY A 203 0.98 -10.19 -5.03
N ILE A 204 -0.01 -10.53 -5.88
CA ILE A 204 -0.19 -11.91 -6.40
C ILE A 204 1.07 -12.44 -7.11
N HIS A 205 1.84 -11.59 -7.79
CA HIS A 205 3.14 -11.98 -8.38
C HIS A 205 4.09 -12.61 -7.36
N LYS A 206 4.12 -12.11 -6.12
CA LYS A 206 4.97 -12.69 -5.07
C LYS A 206 4.42 -14.02 -4.61
N LYS A 207 3.11 -14.10 -4.38
CA LYS A 207 2.45 -15.34 -3.93
C LYS A 207 2.62 -16.44 -4.97
N ALA A 208 2.34 -16.14 -6.24
CA ALA A 208 2.45 -17.08 -7.35
C ALA A 208 3.88 -17.56 -7.58
N HIS A 209 4.88 -16.67 -7.51
CA HIS A 209 6.29 -17.06 -7.72
C HIS A 209 6.90 -17.77 -6.51
N ALA A 210 6.40 -17.45 -5.30
CA ALA A 210 6.87 -18.10 -4.10
C ALA A 210 6.43 -19.56 -4.02
N ASP A 211 5.26 -19.93 -4.58
CA ASP A 211 4.73 -21.30 -4.54
C ASP A 211 5.79 -22.34 -4.96
N LYS A 212 6.57 -22.06 -6.01
CA LYS A 212 7.69 -22.92 -6.44
C LYS A 212 8.61 -23.37 -5.31
N TYR A 213 8.76 -22.57 -4.26
CA TYR A 213 9.64 -22.83 -3.13
C TYR A 213 8.93 -23.35 -1.88
N ASN A 214 7.63 -23.08 -1.72
CA ASN A 214 6.91 -23.37 -0.49
C ASN A 214 5.75 -24.36 -0.67
N GLY A 215 5.23 -24.53 -1.89
CA GLY A 215 4.17 -25.48 -2.25
C GLY A 215 2.78 -25.12 -1.72
N HIS A 216 2.55 -23.85 -1.38
CA HIS A 216 1.27 -23.35 -0.87
C HIS A 216 0.58 -22.51 -1.94
N GLY A 217 -0.58 -23.00 -2.37
CA GLY A 217 -1.34 -22.43 -3.47
C GLY A 217 -1.98 -21.08 -3.24
N LEU A 218 -2.85 -20.70 -4.17
CA LEU A 218 -3.52 -19.40 -4.14
C LEU A 218 -4.80 -19.40 -3.31
N LEU A 219 -5.42 -20.56 -3.09
CA LEU A 219 -6.71 -20.71 -2.42
C LEU A 219 -6.59 -20.68 -0.89
N HIS A 220 -7.75 -20.59 -0.23
CA HIS A 220 -7.83 -20.41 1.22
C HIS A 220 -7.22 -21.55 2.02
N ASP A 221 -7.25 -22.79 1.52
CA ASP A 221 -6.72 -23.97 2.21
C ASP A 221 -5.26 -24.27 1.84
N GLY A 222 -4.65 -23.43 1.00
CA GLY A 222 -3.30 -23.63 0.50
C GLY A 222 -3.17 -24.78 -0.50
N GLN A 223 -4.28 -25.40 -0.93
CA GLN A 223 -4.21 -26.46 -1.93
C GLN A 223 -3.84 -25.90 -3.30
N GLU A 224 -2.85 -26.56 -3.91
CA GLU A 224 -2.51 -26.38 -5.31
C GLU A 224 -2.30 -27.73 -5.99
N LYS A 225 -2.68 -27.83 -7.26
CA LYS A 225 -2.29 -28.93 -8.15
C LYS A 225 -1.02 -28.57 -8.95
N SER A 226 -0.05 -27.87 -8.34
CA SER A 226 1.16 -27.37 -9.01
C SER A 226 2.04 -28.46 -9.65
N ARG A 227 1.82 -29.73 -9.25
CA ARG A 227 2.59 -30.89 -9.69
C ARG A 227 2.61 -31.11 -11.21
N ASP A 228 1.67 -30.51 -11.96
CA ASP A 228 1.52 -30.78 -13.39
C ASP A 228 1.88 -29.61 -14.33
N ASN A 229 1.88 -28.34 -13.88
CA ASN A 229 2.11 -27.16 -14.73
C ASN A 229 3.06 -26.08 -14.15
N ASN A 230 3.61 -26.26 -12.95
CA ASN A 230 4.70 -25.44 -12.39
C ASN A 230 4.38 -23.92 -12.26
N HIS A 231 3.09 -23.54 -12.24
CA HIS A 231 2.64 -22.18 -11.95
C HIS A 231 1.19 -22.14 -11.39
N PRO A 232 0.94 -21.60 -10.19
CA PRO A 232 -0.41 -21.57 -9.58
C PRO A 232 -1.51 -20.93 -10.40
N LEU A 233 -1.19 -19.85 -11.10
CA LEU A 233 -2.17 -19.18 -11.93
C LEU A 233 -2.52 -20.00 -13.18
N GLU A 234 -1.62 -20.86 -13.69
CA GLU A 234 -1.96 -21.78 -14.78
C GLU A 234 -2.91 -22.87 -14.28
N THR A 235 -2.61 -23.48 -13.12
CA THR A 235 -3.52 -24.43 -12.49
C THR A 235 -4.90 -23.83 -12.25
N PHE A 236 -4.96 -22.60 -11.74
CA PHE A 236 -6.22 -21.90 -11.52
C PHE A 236 -7.00 -21.70 -12.83
N VAL A 237 -6.34 -21.21 -13.88
CA VAL A 237 -6.98 -20.98 -15.18
C VAL A 237 -7.44 -22.29 -15.81
N GLU A 238 -6.64 -23.35 -15.77
CA GLU A 238 -7.02 -24.66 -16.32
C GLU A 238 -8.25 -25.26 -15.63
N VAL A 239 -8.35 -25.11 -14.30
CA VAL A 239 -9.44 -25.67 -13.50
C VAL A 239 -10.74 -24.88 -13.66
N PHE A 240 -10.66 -23.55 -13.54
CA PHE A 240 -11.86 -22.70 -13.46
C PHE A 240 -12.24 -22.05 -14.80
N PHE A 241 -11.28 -21.89 -15.71
CA PHE A 241 -11.44 -21.20 -16.98
C PHE A 241 -10.78 -21.95 -18.16
N PRO A 242 -11.07 -23.24 -18.39
CA PRO A 242 -10.37 -24.06 -19.38
C PRO A 242 -10.45 -23.50 -20.82
N GLY A 243 -11.48 -22.70 -21.13
CA GLY A 243 -11.60 -22.01 -22.41
C GLY A 243 -10.52 -20.95 -22.66
N LEU A 244 -9.85 -20.45 -21.61
CA LEU A 244 -8.79 -19.44 -21.70
C LEU A 244 -7.39 -20.06 -21.82
N ILE A 245 -7.23 -21.38 -21.70
CA ILE A 245 -5.92 -22.06 -21.79
C ILE A 245 -5.09 -21.60 -23.01
N PRO A 246 -5.63 -21.49 -24.24
CA PRO A 246 -4.84 -21.07 -25.39
C PRO A 246 -4.23 -19.65 -25.27
N VAL A 247 -4.80 -18.80 -24.42
CA VAL A 247 -4.42 -17.40 -24.21
C VAL A 247 -4.04 -17.09 -22.76
N GLN A 248 -3.85 -18.12 -21.91
CA GLN A 248 -3.69 -17.94 -20.47
C GLN A 248 -2.45 -17.12 -20.10
N HIS A 249 -1.37 -17.21 -20.89
CA HIS A 249 -0.16 -16.41 -20.71
C HIS A 249 -0.44 -14.90 -20.71
N GLN A 250 -1.40 -14.43 -21.51
CA GLN A 250 -1.80 -13.01 -21.55
C GLN A 250 -2.52 -12.62 -20.27
N LEU A 251 -3.49 -13.43 -19.84
CA LEU A 251 -4.22 -13.21 -18.59
C LEU A 251 -3.26 -13.22 -17.39
N ILE A 252 -2.36 -14.20 -17.31
CA ILE A 252 -1.37 -14.32 -16.25
C ILE A 252 -0.44 -13.12 -16.25
N ALA A 253 0.07 -12.68 -17.41
CA ALA A 253 0.91 -11.48 -17.50
C ALA A 253 0.23 -10.23 -16.92
N PHE A 254 -1.08 -10.07 -17.14
CA PHE A 254 -1.85 -8.99 -16.53
C PHE A 254 -2.05 -9.18 -15.01
N VAL A 255 -2.48 -10.37 -14.58
CA VAL A 255 -2.74 -10.66 -13.16
C VAL A 255 -1.47 -10.53 -12.33
N GLU A 256 -0.32 -10.96 -12.82
CA GLU A 256 0.94 -10.76 -12.10
C GLU A 256 1.34 -9.28 -12.04
N ALA A 257 1.07 -8.51 -13.09
CA ALA A 257 1.30 -7.07 -13.14
C ALA A 257 0.16 -6.23 -12.50
N PHE A 258 -0.73 -6.86 -11.72
CA PHE A 258 -1.85 -6.18 -11.08
C PHE A 258 -1.36 -4.99 -10.22
N PRO A 259 -2.07 -3.84 -10.26
CA PRO A 259 -1.70 -2.65 -9.48
C PRO A 259 -1.51 -2.94 -7.98
N THR A 260 -0.75 -2.08 -7.28
CA THR A 260 -0.48 -2.17 -5.83
C THR A 260 -0.75 -0.82 -5.18
N ASN A 261 -0.80 -0.76 -3.83
CA ASN A 261 -1.03 0.50 -3.10
C ASN A 261 -0.01 1.59 -3.44
N VAL A 262 1.24 1.19 -3.66
CA VAL A 262 2.32 2.11 -4.01
C VAL A 262 2.67 1.94 -5.49
N MET A 263 2.72 3.06 -6.21
CA MET A 263 3.02 3.07 -7.65
C MET A 263 4.51 2.89 -7.93
N PRO A 264 4.90 2.32 -9.10
CA PRO A 264 6.29 2.10 -9.50
C PRO A 264 7.21 3.31 -9.42
N VAL A 265 6.71 4.53 -9.59
CA VAL A 265 7.52 5.75 -9.48
C VAL A 265 8.04 6.00 -8.06
N VAL A 266 7.34 5.55 -7.02
CA VAL A 266 7.70 5.84 -5.63
C VAL A 266 9.05 5.21 -5.26
N GLY A 267 9.87 5.97 -4.54
CA GLY A 267 11.25 5.63 -4.20
C GLY A 267 12.26 5.92 -5.32
N MET A 268 11.80 6.38 -6.49
CA MET A 268 12.68 6.88 -7.54
C MET A 268 13.38 8.16 -7.07
N GLN A 269 14.68 8.23 -7.28
CA GLN A 269 15.51 9.39 -6.97
C GLN A 269 16.35 9.77 -8.18
N THR A 270 16.45 11.05 -8.45
CA THR A 270 17.36 11.56 -9.49
C THR A 270 18.05 12.82 -8.99
N LEU A 271 19.36 12.90 -9.21
CA LEU A 271 20.18 14.03 -8.80
C LEU A 271 20.35 14.96 -9.99
N ALA A 272 19.65 16.09 -9.99
CA ALA A 272 19.77 17.11 -11.02
C ALA A 272 21.00 18.00 -10.74
N PHE A 273 22.02 17.92 -11.60
CA PHE A 273 23.22 18.76 -11.54
C PHE A 273 23.63 19.36 -12.90
N ASP A 274 23.09 18.85 -14.01
CA ASP A 274 23.29 19.41 -15.35
C ASP A 274 21.95 19.43 -16.10
N PRO A 275 21.33 20.61 -16.29
CA PRO A 275 20.03 20.74 -16.96
C PRO A 275 20.04 20.26 -18.43
N ASN A 276 21.19 19.91 -19.00
CA ASN A 276 21.32 19.40 -20.36
C ASN A 276 21.42 17.87 -20.46
N THR A 277 21.44 17.13 -19.35
CA THR A 277 21.45 15.67 -19.39
C THR A 277 20.03 15.12 -19.55
N VAL A 278 19.73 14.58 -20.74
CA VAL A 278 18.39 14.11 -21.16
C VAL A 278 17.77 13.11 -20.17
N THR A 279 18.59 12.27 -19.51
CA THR A 279 18.08 11.29 -18.55
C THR A 279 17.56 11.93 -17.25
N GLN A 280 18.25 12.94 -16.71
CA GLN A 280 17.82 13.61 -15.47
C GLN A 280 16.50 14.36 -15.69
N SER A 281 16.35 15.03 -16.84
CA SER A 281 15.10 15.69 -17.19
C SER A 281 13.96 14.69 -17.36
N ALA A 282 14.17 13.59 -18.07
CA ALA A 282 13.14 12.56 -18.28
C ALA A 282 12.67 11.90 -16.96
N ASP A 283 13.58 11.69 -16.02
CA ASP A 283 13.26 11.17 -14.69
C ASP A 283 12.35 12.14 -13.91
N VAL A 284 12.71 13.43 -13.88
CA VAL A 284 11.89 14.46 -13.23
C VAL A 284 10.54 14.61 -13.92
N ASP A 285 10.52 14.63 -15.25
CA ASP A 285 9.28 14.69 -16.03
C ASP A 285 8.37 13.50 -15.73
N THR A 286 8.94 12.30 -15.55
CA THR A 286 8.17 11.11 -15.12
C THR A 286 7.57 11.31 -13.74
N MET A 287 8.33 11.83 -12.76
CA MET A 287 7.82 12.09 -11.41
C MET A 287 6.67 13.11 -11.43
N VAL A 288 6.82 14.21 -12.18
CA VAL A 288 5.79 15.26 -12.31
C VAL A 288 4.55 14.71 -13.02
N ALA A 289 4.73 13.97 -14.11
CA ALA A 289 3.61 13.36 -14.84
C ALA A 289 2.82 12.35 -13.99
N GLN A 290 3.49 11.63 -13.07
CA GLN A 290 2.83 10.73 -12.13
C GLN A 290 2.18 11.48 -10.97
N PHE A 291 2.76 12.59 -10.51
CA PHE A 291 2.13 13.49 -9.56
C PHE A 291 0.82 14.09 -10.10
N ASP A 292 0.79 14.48 -11.38
CA ASP A 292 -0.36 15.10 -12.06
C ASP A 292 -1.53 14.14 -12.36
N GLN A 293 -1.40 12.86 -11.98
CA GLN A 293 -2.50 11.89 -12.12
C GLN A 293 -3.63 12.20 -11.10
N SER A 294 -4.84 11.70 -11.39
CA SER A 294 -6.00 11.87 -10.50
C SER A 294 -6.65 10.52 -10.18
N PRO A 295 -6.53 10.01 -8.93
CA PRO A 295 -5.72 10.56 -7.83
C PRO A 295 -4.21 10.50 -8.14
N SER A 296 -3.41 11.31 -7.42
CA SER A 296 -1.96 11.39 -7.62
C SER A 296 -1.27 10.06 -7.33
N HIS A 297 -0.30 9.67 -8.16
CA HIS A 297 0.45 8.42 -7.98
C HIS A 297 1.65 8.56 -7.03
N CYS A 298 2.13 9.78 -6.79
CA CYS A 298 3.21 10.08 -5.86
C CYS A 298 3.24 11.58 -5.52
N ASP A 299 3.80 11.93 -4.37
CA ASP A 299 4.29 13.29 -4.16
C ASP A 299 5.75 13.39 -4.62
N VAL A 300 6.21 14.59 -4.97
CA VAL A 300 7.60 14.84 -5.34
C VAL A 300 8.23 15.82 -4.37
N ILE A 301 9.40 15.47 -3.83
CA ILE A 301 10.17 16.35 -2.96
C ILE A 301 11.53 16.65 -3.56
N VAL A 302 12.12 17.77 -3.14
CA VAL A 302 13.50 18.12 -3.47
C VAL A 302 14.26 18.41 -2.19
N LYS A 303 15.48 17.89 -2.08
CA LYS A 303 16.46 18.30 -1.07
C LYS A 303 17.66 18.95 -1.75
N VAL A 304 18.05 20.12 -1.25
CA VAL A 304 19.14 20.94 -1.82
C VAL A 304 19.91 21.64 -0.71
N ARG A 305 21.21 21.88 -0.90
CA ARG A 305 22.01 22.67 0.04
C ARG A 305 22.13 24.12 -0.41
N VAL A 306 21.76 25.05 0.46
CA VAL A 306 21.80 26.49 0.24
C VAL A 306 22.66 27.14 1.31
N GLN A 307 23.79 27.73 0.92
CA GLN A 307 24.75 28.35 1.85
C GLN A 307 25.09 27.47 3.07
N GLY A 308 25.29 26.17 2.83
CA GLY A 308 25.61 25.21 3.88
C GLY A 308 24.40 24.62 4.62
N LYS A 309 23.20 25.18 4.51
CA LYS A 309 21.96 24.65 5.12
C LYS A 309 21.22 23.74 4.15
N MET A 310 20.69 22.62 4.65
CA MET A 310 19.76 21.79 3.85
C MET A 310 18.41 22.50 3.77
N ARG A 311 17.83 22.50 2.58
CA ARG A 311 16.51 23.06 2.28
C ARG A 311 15.66 21.99 1.62
N GLY A 312 14.39 21.99 1.97
CA GLY A 312 13.37 21.11 1.46
C GLY A 312 12.38 21.81 0.56
N LEU A 313 11.87 21.11 -0.44
CA LEU A 313 10.75 21.54 -1.26
C LEU A 313 9.79 20.38 -1.49
N VAL A 314 8.51 20.69 -1.67
CA VAL A 314 7.46 19.75 -2.05
C VAL A 314 6.72 20.27 -3.27
N LEU A 315 6.44 19.40 -4.23
CA LEU A 315 5.62 19.69 -5.40
C LEU A 315 4.14 19.74 -5.00
N GLU A 316 3.44 20.76 -5.47
CA GLU A 316 2.03 20.95 -5.27
C GLU A 316 1.38 21.63 -6.48
N SER A 317 0.07 21.43 -6.63
CA SER A 317 -0.71 22.13 -7.65
C SER A 317 -1.07 23.52 -7.14
N ILE A 318 -0.43 24.55 -7.68
CA ILE A 318 -0.76 25.95 -7.37
C ILE A 318 -1.54 26.53 -8.55
N GLY A 319 -2.86 26.54 -8.41
CA GLY A 319 -3.75 26.78 -9.54
C GLY A 319 -3.75 25.57 -10.47
N ALA A 320 -3.42 25.77 -11.75
CA ALA A 320 -3.37 24.71 -12.77
C ALA A 320 -1.93 24.20 -13.06
N GLU A 321 -0.93 24.75 -12.38
CA GLU A 321 0.48 24.47 -12.68
C GLU A 321 1.16 23.74 -11.50
N PRO A 322 1.99 22.72 -11.78
CA PRO A 322 2.82 22.10 -10.76
C PRO A 322 3.95 23.06 -10.36
N MET A 323 3.95 23.46 -9.09
CA MET A 323 4.96 24.34 -8.49
C MET A 323 5.54 23.73 -7.22
N PHE A 324 6.75 24.14 -6.86
CA PHE A 324 7.41 23.68 -5.64
C PHE A 324 7.28 24.73 -4.54
N ARG A 325 6.70 24.35 -3.41
CA ARG A 325 6.80 25.12 -2.17
C ARG A 325 8.04 24.70 -1.40
N ALA A 326 8.88 25.66 -1.07
CA ALA A 326 10.02 25.45 -0.19
C ALA A 326 9.62 25.51 1.28
N ASP A 327 10.49 24.97 2.14
CA ASP A 327 10.42 25.00 3.61
C ASP A 327 10.53 26.41 4.25
N ASP A 328 10.56 27.48 3.46
CA ASP A 328 10.37 28.88 3.88
C ASP A 328 9.11 29.54 3.28
N ASN A 329 8.20 28.72 2.73
CA ASN A 329 7.01 29.12 1.98
C ASN A 329 7.24 29.86 0.66
N SER A 330 8.48 29.97 0.16
CA SER A 330 8.71 30.47 -1.19
C SER A 330 8.22 29.48 -2.24
N ILE A 331 7.69 29.99 -3.35
CA ILE A 331 7.15 29.21 -4.45
C ILE A 331 8.09 29.31 -5.65
N LEU A 332 8.42 28.16 -6.25
CA LEU A 332 9.32 28.05 -7.39
C LEU A 332 8.71 27.18 -8.49
N SER A 333 8.82 27.60 -9.75
CA SER A 333 8.47 26.75 -10.88
C SER A 333 9.54 25.68 -11.11
N LEU A 334 9.15 24.57 -11.74
CA LEU A 334 10.11 23.55 -12.18
C LEU A 334 11.20 24.16 -13.08
N SER A 335 10.85 25.05 -13.99
CA SER A 335 11.80 25.76 -14.86
C SER A 335 12.84 26.56 -14.08
N LEU A 336 12.42 27.24 -13.01
CA LEU A 336 13.32 27.99 -12.15
C LEU A 336 14.24 27.03 -11.39
N MET A 337 13.71 25.94 -10.83
CA MET A 337 14.54 24.95 -10.14
C MET A 337 15.58 24.32 -11.06
N SER A 338 15.19 23.94 -12.28
CA SER A 338 16.10 23.41 -13.29
C SER A 338 17.20 24.42 -13.66
N ALA A 339 16.88 25.71 -13.74
CA ALA A 339 17.87 26.76 -14.01
C ALA A 339 18.81 27.04 -12.81
N LEU A 340 18.38 26.70 -11.60
CA LEU A 340 19.15 26.84 -10.36
C LEU A 340 20.01 25.61 -10.04
N ALA A 341 19.66 24.45 -10.59
CA ALA A 341 20.42 23.22 -10.45
C ALA A 341 21.79 23.35 -11.14
N GLY A 342 22.82 22.80 -10.51
CA GLY A 342 24.18 22.87 -11.04
C GLY A 342 25.18 22.10 -10.17
N PRO A 343 26.45 21.97 -10.60
CA PRO A 343 27.46 21.24 -9.84
C PRO A 343 27.70 21.78 -8.42
N THR A 344 27.46 23.08 -8.20
CA THR A 344 27.59 23.73 -6.89
C THR A 344 26.30 23.71 -6.07
N ARG A 345 25.19 23.24 -6.65
CA ARG A 345 23.87 23.18 -6.05
C ARG A 345 23.08 22.00 -6.61
N PRO A 346 23.54 20.77 -6.36
CA PRO A 346 22.83 19.59 -6.81
C PRO A 346 21.48 19.51 -6.09
N MET A 347 20.43 19.19 -6.84
CA MET A 347 19.07 19.02 -6.33
C MET A 347 18.69 17.54 -6.40
N LEU A 348 18.38 16.94 -5.25
CA LEU A 348 17.92 15.55 -5.20
C LEU A 348 16.39 15.54 -5.26
N PHE A 349 15.85 15.12 -6.40
CA PHE A 349 14.42 14.86 -6.55
C PHE A 349 14.11 13.45 -6.05
N THR A 350 13.00 13.29 -5.33
CA THR A 350 12.53 11.99 -4.85
C THR A 350 11.02 11.92 -4.99
N ALA A 351 10.51 10.87 -5.65
CA ALA A 351 9.11 10.53 -5.60
C ALA A 351 8.82 9.75 -4.31
N VAL A 352 7.89 10.24 -3.50
CA VAL A 352 7.47 9.65 -2.22
C VAL A 352 6.01 9.21 -2.30
N PRO A 353 5.51 8.34 -1.40
CA PRO A 353 4.10 7.96 -1.40
C PRO A 353 3.18 9.18 -1.38
N PRO A 354 2.02 9.15 -2.07
CA PRO A 354 1.03 10.22 -1.99
C PRO A 354 0.70 10.59 -0.54
N GLY A 355 0.59 11.88 -0.26
CA GLY A 355 0.34 12.43 1.08
C GLY A 355 1.56 12.47 2.02
N SER A 356 2.72 11.96 1.60
CA SER A 356 3.96 12.01 2.41
C SER A 356 4.85 13.20 2.09
N GLY A 357 4.54 13.98 1.06
CA GLY A 357 5.38 15.05 0.52
C GLY A 357 5.67 16.15 1.52
N VAL A 358 4.70 16.57 2.33
CA VAL A 358 4.91 17.59 3.37
C VAL A 358 5.89 17.09 4.42
N ARG A 359 5.62 15.92 5.02
CA ARG A 359 6.48 15.30 6.04
C ARG A 359 7.91 15.09 5.56
N ALA A 360 8.06 14.55 4.35
CA ALA A 360 9.36 14.21 3.81
C ALA A 360 10.09 15.45 3.23
N GLY A 361 9.32 16.43 2.78
CA GLY A 361 9.78 17.58 2.02
C GLY A 361 10.11 18.77 2.90
N ILE A 362 9.16 19.29 3.67
CA ILE A 362 9.22 20.66 4.21
C ILE A 362 8.82 20.84 5.68
N ASP A 363 8.24 19.84 6.34
CA ASP A 363 7.79 19.91 7.73
C ASP A 363 7.95 18.51 8.35
N GLN A 364 9.11 18.25 8.95
CA GLN A 364 9.53 16.89 9.30
C GLN A 364 8.72 16.27 10.46
N ASP A 365 8.20 17.07 11.37
CA ASP A 365 7.44 16.62 12.54
C ASP A 365 5.93 16.86 12.45
N LEU A 366 5.46 17.51 11.38
CA LEU A 366 4.06 17.76 11.07
C LEU A 366 3.36 18.62 12.11
N ASP A 367 4.08 19.56 12.74
CA ASP A 367 3.49 20.53 13.65
C ASP A 367 2.79 21.71 12.93
N GLY A 368 2.94 21.78 11.60
CA GLY A 368 2.37 22.81 10.73
C GLY A 368 3.31 23.99 10.46
N THR A 369 4.52 23.98 11.02
CA THR A 369 5.56 24.99 10.80
C THR A 369 6.64 24.41 9.88
N PRO A 370 6.89 25.02 8.70
CA PRO A 370 7.93 24.54 7.81
C PRO A 370 9.33 24.57 8.42
N ASP A 371 10.18 23.59 8.06
CA ASP A 371 11.48 23.31 8.68
C ASP A 371 12.42 24.54 8.76
N ALA A 372 12.39 25.45 7.77
CA ALA A 372 13.26 26.62 7.78
C ALA A 372 12.71 27.80 8.62
N LEU A 373 11.44 27.72 9.01
CA LEU A 373 10.74 28.67 9.88
C LEU A 373 10.57 28.12 11.30
N ASP A 374 10.77 26.82 11.48
CA ASP A 374 10.69 26.15 12.77
C ASP A 374 12.00 26.25 13.55
N ALA A 375 11.87 26.60 14.81
CA ALA A 375 12.96 26.65 15.77
C ALA A 375 13.33 25.27 16.33
N CYS A 376 12.42 24.29 16.23
CA CYS A 376 12.66 22.91 16.61
C CYS A 376 12.03 21.91 15.60
N PRO A 377 12.58 21.82 14.36
CA PRO A 377 12.06 21.01 13.23
C PRO A 377 12.12 19.49 13.44
N GLN A 378 12.23 19.06 14.69
CA GLN A 378 12.35 17.68 15.16
C GLN A 378 11.58 17.52 16.48
N ASN A 379 10.61 18.40 16.75
CA ASN A 379 9.82 18.41 17.96
C ASN A 379 8.38 18.76 17.61
N PRO A 380 7.46 17.78 17.61
CA PRO A 380 6.07 17.98 17.20
C PRO A 380 5.24 18.87 18.15
N ALA A 381 5.89 19.52 19.12
CA ALA A 381 5.26 20.46 20.03
C ALA A 381 5.17 21.84 19.36
N PRO A 382 3.96 22.42 19.21
CA PRO A 382 3.71 23.59 18.36
C PRO A 382 4.38 24.91 18.79
N VAL A 383 5.14 24.93 19.90
CA VAL A 383 5.89 26.10 20.34
C VAL A 383 7.20 25.64 20.97
N CYS A 384 8.29 25.74 20.24
CA CYS A 384 9.61 25.46 20.76
C CYS A 384 10.58 26.58 20.41
N GLY A 385 10.80 27.51 21.34
CA GLY A 385 11.82 28.55 21.21
C GLY A 385 11.47 29.71 20.26
N THR A 386 12.49 30.46 19.87
CA THR A 386 12.38 31.61 18.96
C THR A 386 12.70 31.19 17.53
N PRO A 387 11.94 31.63 16.51
CA PRO A 387 12.20 31.29 15.11
C PRO A 387 13.67 31.49 14.72
N PRO A 388 14.21 30.63 13.86
CA PRO A 388 15.59 30.76 13.41
C PRO A 388 15.78 32.10 12.67
N PRO A 389 16.98 32.70 12.73
CA PRO A 389 17.26 33.90 11.96
C PRO A 389 17.07 33.62 10.46
N ALA A 390 16.52 34.62 9.76
CA ALA A 390 16.25 34.55 8.33
C ALA A 390 17.51 34.08 7.57
N SER A 391 17.35 32.97 6.84
CA SER A 391 18.42 32.37 6.04
C SER A 391 18.12 32.63 4.56
N PRO A 392 19.15 32.82 3.71
CA PRO A 392 18.90 33.09 2.31
C PRO A 392 18.08 32.00 1.64
N THR A 393 17.03 32.43 0.93
CA THR A 393 16.07 31.54 0.29
C THR A 393 16.54 31.11 -1.08
N LEU A 394 16.04 29.97 -1.58
CA LEU A 394 16.34 29.54 -2.95
C LEU A 394 15.87 30.60 -3.97
N LEU A 395 14.73 31.24 -3.68
CA LEU A 395 14.16 32.31 -4.49
C LEU A 395 15.01 33.59 -4.47
N GLN A 396 15.57 33.99 -3.32
CA GLN A 396 16.50 35.13 -3.23
C GLN A 396 17.77 34.90 -4.05
N ILE A 397 18.32 33.68 -4.00
CA ILE A 397 19.47 33.31 -4.85
C ILE A 397 19.09 33.44 -6.33
N ALA A 398 17.91 32.95 -6.71
CA ALA A 398 17.42 33.06 -8.07
C ALA A 398 17.33 34.51 -8.54
N GLN A 399 16.76 35.39 -7.73
CA GLN A 399 16.67 36.81 -8.03
C GLN A 399 18.06 37.39 -8.29
N THR A 400 19.04 37.13 -7.42
CA THR A 400 20.42 37.64 -7.61
C THR A 400 21.16 37.06 -8.82
N MET A 401 20.82 35.86 -9.27
CA MET A 401 21.45 35.23 -10.44
C MET A 401 20.90 35.75 -11.77
N PHE A 402 19.61 36.07 -11.83
CA PHE A 402 18.94 36.51 -13.06
C PHE A 402 18.80 38.03 -13.19
N THR A 403 19.01 38.78 -12.10
CA THR A 403 19.25 40.22 -12.15
C THR A 403 20.77 40.46 -12.10
N GLY A 404 21.44 40.45 -13.25
CA GLY A 404 22.83 40.89 -13.32
C GLY A 404 23.00 42.34 -12.81
N PRO A 405 24.23 42.77 -12.46
CA PRO A 405 24.51 44.15 -12.07
C PRO A 405 24.12 45.18 -13.14
#